data_AF-A0A1F5RE63-F1
#
_entry.id   AF-A0A1F5RE63-F1
#
_cell.length_a   1.000
_cell.length_b   1.000
_cell.length_c   1.000
_cell.angle_alpha   90.00
_cell.angle_beta   90.00
_cell.angle_gamma   90.00
#
_symmetry.space_group_name_H-M   'P 1'
#
loop_
_entity.id
_entity.type
_entity.pdbx_description
1 polymer ?
#
loop_
_entity_poly.entity_id
_entity_poly.type
_entity_poly.pdbx_seq_one_letter_code
_entity_poly.pdbx_strand_id
1 'polypeptide(L)'
;METTLKTLFLPELGCSKGEAEQEDNCIDLMKLEAAQKTFSEHINDYYFGIFSYANITVQELYPDSARSWTLYDKLKTKTLEDGTVVKDWERKEPTYFVVTLRDESQGGVQYRFGYIVVEVYS
;
A
#
# COMPACT_ATOMS: atom_id res chain seq x y z
N MET A 1 11.25 0.77 9.21
CA MET A 1 11.22 -0.71 9.28
C MET A 1 9.91 -1.24 9.86
N GLU A 2 9.42 -0.71 10.99
CA GLU A 2 8.14 -1.15 11.58
C GLU A 2 6.92 -0.90 10.68
N THR A 3 6.79 0.31 10.11
CA THR A 3 5.78 0.67 9.11
C THR A 3 5.73 -0.33 7.96
N THR A 4 6.90 -0.69 7.45
CA THR A 4 7.09 -1.58 6.32
C THR A 4 6.57 -2.99 6.59
N LEU A 5 6.88 -3.56 7.75
CA LEU A 5 6.38 -4.88 8.16
C LEU A 5 4.88 -4.84 8.41
N LYS A 6 4.37 -3.77 9.02
CA LYS A 6 2.92 -3.60 9.21
C LYS A 6 2.18 -3.57 7.88
N THR A 7 2.74 -2.95 6.85
CA THR A 7 2.13 -2.93 5.51
C THR A 7 2.08 -4.33 4.88
N LEU A 8 3.14 -5.14 5.04
CA LEU A 8 3.20 -6.47 4.44
C LEU A 8 2.17 -7.45 5.04
N PHE A 9 1.86 -7.29 6.32
CA PHE A 9 0.95 -8.18 7.06
C PHE A 9 -0.45 -7.57 7.28
N LEU A 10 -0.91 -6.69 6.39
CA LEU A 10 -2.28 -6.16 6.43
C LEU A 10 -3.28 -7.25 6.01
N PRO A 11 -4.18 -7.70 6.92
CA PRO A 11 -5.22 -8.66 6.56
C PRO A 11 -6.19 -8.10 5.51
N GLU A 12 -6.30 -6.78 5.40
CA GLU A 12 -7.13 -6.08 4.43
C GLU A 12 -6.64 -6.26 2.99
N LEU A 13 -5.37 -6.59 2.77
CA LEU A 13 -4.79 -6.79 1.44
C LEU A 13 -4.52 -8.27 1.12
N GLY A 14 -4.34 -9.10 2.14
CA GLY A 14 -3.91 -10.49 1.99
C GLY A 14 -4.87 -11.38 1.20
N CYS A 15 -4.32 -12.27 0.39
CA CYS A 15 -5.08 -13.37 -0.22
C CYS A 15 -5.49 -14.39 0.85
N SER A 16 -6.70 -14.93 0.73
CA SER A 16 -7.18 -16.06 1.53
C SER A 16 -7.51 -17.24 0.63
N LYS A 17 -7.16 -18.46 1.03
CA LYS A 17 -7.57 -19.68 0.30
C LYS A 17 -8.00 -20.77 1.28
N GLY A 18 -9.19 -21.33 1.06
CA GLY A 18 -9.65 -22.49 1.83
C GLY A 18 -9.72 -22.24 3.34
N GLU A 19 -9.14 -23.14 4.15
CA GLU A 19 -9.16 -23.14 5.63
C GLU A 19 -8.35 -22.00 6.29
N ALA A 20 -8.53 -20.77 5.80
CA ALA A 20 -8.11 -19.50 6.42
C ALA A 20 -6.60 -19.23 6.54
N GLU A 21 -5.73 -20.01 5.89
CA GLU A 21 -4.31 -19.68 5.82
C GLU A 21 -4.06 -18.53 4.82
N GLN A 22 -3.35 -17.50 5.28
CA GLN A 22 -2.95 -16.36 4.48
C GLN A 22 -1.75 -16.75 3.62
N GLU A 23 -1.83 -16.51 2.31
CA GLU A 23 -0.71 -16.77 1.41
C GLU A 23 0.37 -15.69 1.58
N ASP A 24 1.62 -16.11 1.78
CA ASP A 24 2.75 -15.19 1.94
C ASP A 24 2.96 -14.31 0.70
N ASN A 25 3.09 -13.01 0.91
CA ASN A 25 3.32 -12.01 -0.15
C ASN A 25 2.28 -12.05 -1.28
N CYS A 26 1.04 -12.45 -0.98
CA CYS A 26 -0.08 -12.42 -1.92
C CYS A 26 -1.06 -11.30 -1.57
N ILE A 27 -1.37 -10.46 -2.56
CA ILE A 27 -2.37 -9.40 -2.47
C ILE A 27 -3.56 -9.76 -3.36
N ASP A 28 -4.76 -9.71 -2.76
CA ASP A 28 -6.01 -9.89 -3.49
C ASP A 28 -6.37 -8.58 -4.21
N LEU A 29 -6.56 -8.64 -5.52
CA LEU A 29 -6.78 -7.47 -6.36
C LEU A 29 -8.14 -6.80 -6.09
N MET A 30 -9.18 -7.57 -5.77
CA MET A 30 -10.48 -7.02 -5.39
C MET A 30 -10.38 -6.28 -4.05
N LYS A 31 -9.65 -6.85 -3.09
CA LYS A 31 -9.39 -6.20 -1.82
C LYS A 31 -8.51 -4.96 -1.98
N LEU A 32 -7.52 -4.99 -2.86
CA LEU A 32 -6.64 -3.85 -3.16
C LEU A 32 -7.45 -2.66 -3.69
N GLU A 33 -8.36 -2.90 -4.62
CA GLU A 33 -9.26 -1.88 -5.18
C GLU A 33 -10.20 -1.30 -4.11
N ALA A 34 -10.75 -2.16 -3.24
CA ALA A 34 -11.60 -1.71 -2.13
C ALA A 34 -10.79 -0.94 -1.06
N ALA A 35 -9.58 -1.40 -0.76
CA ALA A 35 -8.70 -0.81 0.24
C ALA A 35 -8.29 0.60 -0.13
N GLN A 36 -8.08 0.91 -1.42
CA GLN A 36 -7.79 2.28 -1.86
C GLN A 36 -8.84 3.29 -1.39
N LYS A 37 -10.12 2.91 -1.45
CA LYS A 37 -11.22 3.73 -0.94
C LYS A 37 -11.20 3.82 0.58
N THR A 38 -11.13 2.68 1.28
CA THR A 38 -11.15 2.64 2.74
C THR A 38 -9.96 3.39 3.37
N PHE A 39 -8.78 3.27 2.79
CA PHE A 39 -7.59 3.97 3.26
C PHE A 39 -7.73 5.48 3.08
N SER A 40 -8.31 5.93 1.98
CA SER A 40 -8.55 7.36 1.74
C SER A 40 -9.53 7.97 2.75
N GLU A 41 -10.56 7.21 3.15
CA GLU A 41 -11.58 7.63 4.13
C GLU A 41 -11.00 7.69 5.55
N HIS A 42 -10.11 6.76 5.89
CA HIS A 42 -9.51 6.60 7.22
C HIS A 42 -8.01 6.97 7.28
N ILE A 43 -7.61 7.90 6.42
CA ILE A 43 -6.19 8.24 6.25
C ILE A 43 -5.61 9.00 7.45
N ASN A 44 -6.44 9.79 8.15
CA ASN A 44 -6.04 10.70 9.22
C ASN A 44 -6.23 10.11 10.64
N ASP A 45 -7.01 9.04 10.77
CA ASP A 45 -7.37 8.41 12.03
C ASP A 45 -6.62 7.08 12.21
N TYR A 46 -7.18 5.97 11.71
CA TYR A 46 -6.68 4.63 11.95
C TYR A 46 -5.33 4.41 11.26
N TYR A 47 -5.24 4.72 9.96
CA TYR A 47 -4.03 4.41 9.19
C TYR A 47 -2.88 5.37 9.48
N PHE A 48 -3.14 6.60 9.95
CA PHE A 48 -2.06 7.48 10.43
C PHE A 48 -1.38 6.94 11.69
N GLY A 49 -2.14 6.36 12.62
CA GLY A 49 -1.57 5.72 13.82
C GLY A 49 -0.69 4.51 13.48
N ILE A 50 -0.93 3.85 12.36
CA ILE A 50 -0.17 2.67 11.92
C ILE A 50 1.05 3.08 11.09
N PHE A 51 0.86 3.96 10.10
CA PHE A 51 1.86 4.25 9.08
C PHE A 51 2.59 5.58 9.26
N SER A 52 2.04 6.51 10.05
CA SER A 52 2.57 7.88 10.21
C SER A 52 2.82 8.54 8.84
N TYR A 53 3.91 9.28 8.66
CA TYR A 53 4.25 9.89 7.38
C TYR A 53 4.90 8.86 6.46
N ALA A 54 4.11 8.29 5.56
CA ALA A 54 4.55 7.32 4.58
C ALA A 54 3.77 7.44 3.27
N ASN A 55 4.32 6.86 2.21
CA ASN A 55 3.66 6.63 0.94
C ASN A 55 3.72 5.13 0.62
N ILE A 56 2.56 4.52 0.39
CA ILE A 56 2.43 3.08 0.12
C ILE A 56 1.75 2.94 -1.24
N THR A 57 2.48 2.33 -2.17
CA THR A 57 2.00 2.09 -3.54
C THR A 57 2.20 0.62 -3.91
N VAL A 58 1.24 0.05 -4.61
CA VAL A 58 1.34 -1.28 -5.22
C VAL A 58 1.40 -1.09 -6.72
N GLN A 59 2.40 -1.69 -7.38
CA GLN A 59 2.55 -1.60 -8.82
C GLN A 59 2.52 -3.00 -9.44
N GLU A 60 1.67 -3.19 -10.45
CA GLU A 60 1.68 -4.37 -11.31
C GLU A 60 2.86 -4.26 -12.30
N LEU A 61 3.61 -5.34 -12.45
CA LEU A 61 4.67 -5.48 -13.46
C LEU A 61 4.24 -6.38 -14.62
N TYR A 62 3.37 -7.36 -14.36
CA TYR A 62 2.89 -8.33 -15.35
C TYR A 62 1.45 -8.75 -15.01
N PRO A 63 0.56 -8.92 -16.00
CA PRO A 63 0.79 -8.80 -17.45
C PRO A 63 0.81 -7.36 -17.99
N ASP A 64 0.27 -6.40 -17.24
CA ASP A 64 0.18 -4.99 -17.66
C ASP A 64 0.91 -4.08 -16.67
N SER A 65 2.06 -3.55 -17.08
CA SER A 65 2.91 -2.70 -16.23
C SER A 65 2.35 -1.29 -15.99
N ALA A 66 1.19 -0.96 -16.57
CA ALA A 66 0.58 0.36 -16.44
C ALA A 66 -0.25 0.53 -15.15
N ARG A 67 -0.56 -0.55 -14.41
CA ARG A 67 -1.42 -0.49 -13.23
C ARG A 67 -0.64 -0.18 -11.97
N SER A 68 -1.08 0.86 -11.25
CA SER A 68 -0.52 1.27 -9.97
C SER A 68 -1.65 1.75 -9.05
N TRP A 69 -1.61 1.32 -7.80
CA TRP A 69 -2.57 1.66 -6.77
C TRP A 69 -1.85 2.36 -5.62
N THR A 70 -2.19 3.63 -5.39
CA THR A 70 -1.73 4.36 -4.20
C THR A 70 -2.69 4.07 -3.06
N LEU A 71 -2.24 3.28 -2.09
CA LEU A 71 -3.03 2.92 -0.92
C LEU A 71 -2.98 4.00 0.15
N TYR A 72 -1.81 4.58 0.36
CA TYR A 72 -1.60 5.56 1.42
C TYR A 72 -0.65 6.64 0.94
N ASP A 73 -1.01 7.90 1.16
CA ASP A 73 -0.14 9.03 0.83
C ASP A 73 -0.24 10.11 1.90
N LYS A 74 0.72 10.08 2.84
CA LYS A 74 0.90 11.12 3.86
C LYS A 74 2.32 11.66 3.85
N LEU A 75 2.47 12.74 3.09
CA LEU A 75 3.67 13.56 3.08
C LEU A 75 3.82 14.31 4.41
N LYS A 76 5.04 14.34 4.94
CA LYS A 76 5.41 15.21 6.05
C LYS A 76 5.63 16.62 5.52
N THR A 77 4.72 17.54 5.86
CA THR A 77 4.77 18.93 5.41
C THR A 77 4.61 19.89 6.57
N LYS A 78 5.18 21.09 6.41
CA LYS A 78 5.06 22.20 7.36
C LYS A 78 4.49 23.40 6.63
N THR A 79 3.54 24.07 7.26
CA THR A 79 3.01 25.36 6.79
C THR A 79 3.87 26.47 7.35
N LEU A 80 4.44 27.28 6.46
CA LEU A 80 5.18 28.49 6.81
C LEU A 80 4.21 29.62 7.18
N GLU A 81 4.73 30.70 7.79
CA GLU A 81 3.93 31.84 8.23
C GLU A 81 3.19 32.56 7.10
N ASP A 82 3.67 32.41 5.86
CA ASP A 82 3.07 32.93 4.62
C ASP A 82 1.97 32.02 4.05
N GLY A 83 1.67 30.90 4.70
CA GLY A 83 0.71 29.90 4.22
C GLY A 83 1.29 28.90 3.20
N THR A 84 2.58 29.01 2.85
CA THR A 84 3.23 28.08 1.92
C THR A 84 3.47 26.74 2.60
N VAL A 85 3.04 25.66 1.95
CA VAL A 85 3.27 24.27 2.42
C VAL A 85 4.59 23.77 1.84
N VAL A 86 5.57 23.55 2.71
CA VAL A 86 6.88 22.99 2.33
C VAL A 86 7.05 21.57 2.86
N LYS A 87 7.95 20.81 2.22
CA LYS A 87 8.32 19.47 2.70
C LYS A 87 9.08 19.62 4.03
N ASP A 88 8.71 18.80 5.01
CA ASP A 88 9.28 18.80 6.36
C ASP A 88 9.91 17.44 6.69
N TRP A 89 10.65 16.91 5.74
CA TRP A 89 11.42 15.67 5.88
C TRP A 89 12.80 15.85 5.28
N GLU A 90 13.80 15.26 5.91
CA GLU A 90 15.18 15.31 5.44
C GLU A 90 15.53 14.07 4.62
N ARG A 91 14.89 12.94 4.95
CA ARG A 91 15.18 11.65 4.32
C ARG A 91 13.91 10.92 3.90
N LYS A 92 14.04 10.24 2.77
CA LYS A 92 13.05 9.34 2.19
C LYS A 92 13.68 7.95 2.09
N GLU A 93 13.08 6.96 2.73
CA GLU A 93 13.56 5.57 2.73
C GLU A 93 12.56 4.66 2.00
N PRO A 94 12.81 4.31 0.73
CA PRO A 94 11.95 3.37 0.00
C PRO A 94 12.34 1.91 0.33
N THR A 95 11.33 1.07 0.53
CA THR A 95 11.48 -0.39 0.63
C THR A 95 10.56 -1.08 -0.38
N TYR A 96 11.07 -2.11 -1.04
CA TYR A 96 10.37 -2.84 -2.09
C TYR A 96 10.14 -4.28 -1.68
N PHE A 97 8.92 -4.80 -1.88
CA PHE A 97 8.62 -6.23 -1.73
C PHE A 97 7.95 -6.74 -2.98
N VAL A 98 8.44 -7.86 -3.49
CA VAL A 98 7.80 -8.55 -4.60
C VAL A 98 6.55 -9.24 -4.08
N VAL A 99 5.42 -9.02 -4.75
CA VAL A 99 4.12 -9.58 -4.37
C VAL A 99 3.46 -10.24 -5.57
N THR A 100 2.69 -11.28 -5.26
CA THR A 100 1.77 -11.88 -6.24
C THR A 100 0.42 -11.21 -6.10
N LEU A 101 -0.18 -10.82 -7.22
CA LEU A 101 -1.49 -10.18 -7.29
C LEU A 101 -2.50 -11.21 -7.78
N ARG A 102 -3.45 -11.60 -6.94
CA ARG A 102 -4.47 -12.60 -7.26
C ARG A 102 -5.76 -11.92 -7.72
N ASP A 103 -6.25 -12.31 -8.87
CA ASP A 103 -7.48 -11.79 -9.47
C ASP A 103 -8.46 -12.95 -9.70
N GLU A 104 -9.63 -12.89 -9.04
CA GLU A 104 -10.70 -13.89 -9.17
C GLU A 104 -11.94 -13.33 -9.86
N SER A 105 -11.87 -12.08 -10.35
CA SER A 105 -13.03 -11.35 -10.89
C SER A 105 -13.64 -12.00 -12.13
N GLN A 106 -12.87 -12.84 -12.85
CA GLN A 106 -13.27 -13.46 -14.12
C GLN A 106 -13.75 -14.91 -14.01
N GLY A 107 -14.11 -15.39 -12.81
CA GLY A 107 -14.63 -16.75 -12.61
C GLY A 107 -13.56 -17.85 -12.62
N GLY A 108 -12.28 -17.47 -12.55
CA GLY A 108 -11.12 -18.33 -12.38
C GLY A 108 -9.96 -17.56 -11.76
N VAL A 109 -9.02 -18.26 -11.14
CA VAL A 109 -7.88 -17.62 -10.46
C VAL A 109 -6.81 -17.24 -11.47
N GLN A 110 -6.56 -15.95 -11.62
CA GLN A 110 -5.44 -15.42 -12.39
C GLN A 110 -4.39 -14.84 -11.44
N TYR A 111 -3.14 -15.18 -11.69
CA TYR A 111 -2.00 -14.62 -10.97
C TYR A 111 -1.30 -13.58 -11.84
N ARG A 112 -1.06 -12.43 -11.24
CA ARG A 112 -0.32 -11.31 -11.76
C ARG A 112 0.87 -11.07 -10.83
N PHE A 113 1.87 -10.32 -11.29
CA PHE A 113 3.08 -10.07 -10.52
C PHE A 113 3.34 -8.59 -10.40
N GLY A 114 3.81 -8.18 -9.24
CA GLY A 114 4.07 -6.78 -8.95
C GLY A 114 4.99 -6.60 -7.77
N TYR A 115 5.06 -5.37 -7.29
CA TYR A 115 5.77 -5.04 -6.07
C TYR A 115 5.03 -3.96 -5.31
N ILE A 116 5.18 -3.99 -4.00
CA ILE A 116 4.75 -2.91 -3.11
C ILE A 116 5.96 -2.05 -2.75
N VAL A 117 5.77 -0.74 -2.82
CA VAL A 117 6.74 0.27 -2.40
C VAL A 117 6.21 0.93 -1.14
N VAL A 118 7.00 0.90 -0.08
CA VAL A 118 6.75 1.63 1.16
C VAL A 118 7.84 2.67 1.33
N GLU A 119 7.47 3.93 1.22
CA GLU A 119 8.37 5.06 1.38
C GLU A 119 8.07 5.76 2.70
N VAL A 120 9.02 5.78 3.62
CA VAL A 120 8.85 6.45 4.92
C VAL A 120 9.58 7.78 4.90
N TYR A 121 8.94 8.81 5.46
CA TYR A 121 9.50 10.16 5.59
C TYR A 121 9.95 10.42 7.03
N SER A 122 11.24 10.75 7.21
CA SER A 122 11.80 11.16 8.51
C SER A 122 12.28 12.60 8.49
#